data_AF-A0A7W1ZXZ1-F1
#
_entry.id   AF-A0A7W1ZXZ1-F1
#
_cell.length_a   1.000
_cell.length_b   1.000
_cell.length_c   1.000
_cell.angle_alpha   90.00
_cell.angle_beta   90.00
_cell.angle_gamma   90.00
#
_symmetry.space_group_name_H-M   'P 1'
#
loop_
_entity.id
_entity.type
_entity.pdbx_description
1 polymer ?
#
loop_
_entity_poly.entity_id
_entity_poly.type
_entity_poly.pdbx_seq_one_letter_code
_entity_poly.pdbx_strand_id
1 'polypeptide(L)'
;MKIKSPNLTVSTRLMTKAALCSIAVMLLTTVHHAYGAVVDNSPFRFHVVLISVPVMLIILGTLGAFRKWAGGAAGEIALWLFIIAATAVPVAWIGFYEGGYNHLRRNILYFSGSPASIYGEFGDAFFEVTGVLHFPLALLAGYYIYRLIRDKYKAEATIS
;
A
#
# COMPACT_ATOMS: atom_id res chain seq x y z
N MET A 1 13.10 -24.59 -22.83
CA MET A 1 11.93 -23.76 -22.45
C MET A 1 11.40 -24.28 -21.11
N LYS A 2 11.65 -23.58 -19.99
CA LYS A 2 11.09 -23.98 -18.68
C LYS A 2 9.62 -23.55 -18.62
N ILE A 3 8.70 -24.50 -18.72
CA ILE A 3 7.27 -24.24 -18.49
C ILE A 3 7.13 -23.85 -17.00
N LYS A 4 6.77 -22.59 -16.73
CA LYS A 4 6.50 -22.16 -15.34
C LYS A 4 5.21 -22.83 -14.87
N SER A 5 5.20 -23.35 -13.64
CA SER A 5 4.00 -23.97 -13.07
C SER A 5 2.84 -22.97 -13.03
N PRO A 6 1.58 -23.41 -13.20
CA PRO A 6 0.41 -22.53 -13.18
C PRO A 6 0.35 -21.64 -11.93
N ASN A 7 0.78 -22.18 -10.78
CA ASN A 7 0.80 -21.47 -9.50
C ASN A 7 1.76 -20.26 -9.51
N LEU A 8 2.94 -20.38 -10.14
CA LEU A 8 3.89 -19.27 -10.23
C LEU A 8 3.32 -18.10 -11.06
N THR A 9 2.54 -18.41 -12.09
CA THR A 9 1.89 -17.40 -12.94
C THR A 9 0.80 -16.64 -12.17
N VAL A 10 0.01 -17.34 -11.36
CA VAL A 10 -1.03 -16.73 -10.51
C VAL A 10 -0.40 -15.84 -9.45
N SER A 11 0.62 -16.33 -8.72
CA SER A 11 1.31 -15.54 -7.69
C SER A 11 1.96 -14.29 -8.28
N THR A 12 2.63 -14.41 -9.44
CA THR A 12 3.22 -13.25 -10.12
C THR A 12 2.17 -12.20 -10.48
N ARG A 13 1.00 -12.63 -10.98
CA ARG A 13 -0.10 -11.71 -11.31
C ARG A 13 -0.65 -11.02 -10.08
N LEU A 14 -0.88 -11.74 -8.98
CA LEU A 14 -1.39 -11.16 -7.73
C LEU A 14 -0.37 -10.19 -7.11
N MET A 15 0.91 -10.56 -7.05
CA MET A 15 1.98 -9.65 -6.60
C MET A 15 2.07 -8.41 -7.47
N THR A 16 1.93 -8.54 -8.80
CA THR A 16 1.95 -7.38 -9.70
C THR A 16 0.78 -6.44 -9.43
N LYS A 17 -0.43 -6.97 -9.22
CA LYS A 17 -1.59 -6.15 -8.88
C LYS A 17 -1.43 -5.47 -7.52
N ALA A 18 -0.96 -6.21 -6.50
CA ALA A 18 -0.63 -5.63 -5.20
C ALA A 18 0.43 -4.52 -5.33
N ALA A 19 1.49 -4.75 -6.10
CA ALA A 19 2.55 -3.76 -6.34
C ALA A 19 2.01 -2.48 -6.97
N LEU A 20 1.18 -2.60 -8.02
CA LEU A 20 0.57 -1.45 -8.69
C LEU A 20 -0.31 -0.64 -7.72
N CYS A 21 -1.15 -1.30 -6.93
CA CYS A 21 -1.97 -0.62 -5.92
C CYS A 21 -1.11 0.05 -4.85
N SER A 22 -0.11 -0.64 -4.31
CA SER A 22 0.81 -0.08 -3.30
C SER A 22 1.63 1.10 -3.84
N ILE A 23 2.10 1.03 -5.09
CA ILE A 23 2.80 2.14 -5.75
C ILE A 23 1.86 3.32 -5.96
N ALA A 24 0.60 3.07 -6.37
CA ALA A 24 -0.41 4.12 -6.48
C ALA A 24 -0.66 4.82 -5.14
N VAL A 25 -0.70 4.07 -4.04
CA VAL A 25 -0.74 4.65 -2.68
C VAL A 25 0.47 5.56 -2.46
N MET A 26 1.70 5.09 -2.67
CA MET A 26 2.91 5.89 -2.41
C MET A 26 3.07 7.13 -3.33
N LEU A 27 2.60 7.05 -4.57
CA LEU A 27 2.55 8.20 -5.47
C LEU A 27 1.53 9.23 -4.99
N LEU A 28 0.33 8.78 -4.58
CA LEU A 28 -0.67 9.65 -3.98
C LEU A 28 -0.15 10.29 -2.69
N THR A 29 0.60 9.55 -1.87
CA THR A 29 1.26 10.05 -0.66
C THR A 29 2.24 11.16 -0.98
N THR A 30 3.04 10.99 -2.02
CA THR A 30 3.96 12.05 -2.49
C THR A 30 3.20 13.33 -2.80
N VAL A 31 2.14 13.24 -3.60
CA VAL A 31 1.33 14.40 -4.00
C VAL A 31 0.66 15.04 -2.77
N HIS A 32 0.01 14.21 -1.94
CA HIS A 32 -0.72 14.64 -0.76
C HIS A 32 0.16 15.38 0.25
N HIS A 33 1.31 14.80 0.61
CA HIS A 33 2.22 15.41 1.59
C HIS A 33 2.98 16.60 1.01
N ALA A 34 3.37 16.58 -0.26
CA ALA A 34 4.00 17.74 -0.90
C ALA A 34 3.03 18.92 -1.00
N TYR A 35 1.78 18.66 -1.39
CA TYR A 35 0.73 19.68 -1.42
C TYR A 35 0.47 20.25 -0.03
N GLY A 36 0.21 19.40 0.97
CA GLY A 36 -0.02 19.84 2.34
C GLY A 36 1.18 20.59 2.93
N ALA A 37 2.42 20.20 2.58
CA ALA A 37 3.62 20.92 3.02
C ALA A 37 3.64 22.37 2.54
N VAL A 38 3.20 22.61 1.30
CA VAL A 38 3.19 23.94 0.67
C VAL A 38 2.02 24.77 1.19
N VAL A 39 0.80 24.20 1.20
CA VAL A 39 -0.41 24.94 1.58
C VAL A 39 -0.44 25.29 3.07
N ASP A 40 -0.05 24.35 3.92
CA ASP A 40 -0.09 24.54 5.38
C ASP A 40 1.21 25.16 5.93
N ASN A 41 2.16 25.55 5.06
CA ASN A 41 3.52 25.99 5.44
C ASN A 41 4.20 25.02 6.43
N SER A 42 4.00 23.71 6.23
CA SER A 42 4.47 22.66 7.13
C SER A 42 5.57 21.82 6.46
N PRO A 43 6.81 22.33 6.35
CA PRO A 43 7.87 21.71 5.56
C PRO A 43 8.27 20.32 6.08
N PHE A 44 8.01 20.03 7.36
CA PHE A 44 8.29 18.72 7.91
C PHE A 44 7.60 17.63 7.10
N ARG A 45 6.39 17.83 6.54
CA ARG A 45 5.65 16.81 5.79
C ARG A 45 6.39 16.24 4.57
N PHE A 46 7.41 16.92 4.05
CA PHE A 46 8.28 16.40 2.99
C PHE A 46 9.04 15.11 3.40
N HIS A 47 9.20 14.82 4.70
CA HIS A 47 9.83 13.57 5.12
C HIS A 47 9.10 12.33 4.59
N VAL A 48 7.76 12.38 4.48
CA VAL A 48 6.96 11.25 3.97
C VAL A 48 7.17 11.06 2.45
N VAL A 49 7.42 12.15 1.72
CA VAL A 49 7.80 12.09 0.30
C VAL A 49 9.11 11.33 0.13
N LEU A 50 10.10 11.62 0.99
CA LEU A 50 11.40 10.92 0.98
C LEU A 50 11.28 9.43 1.36
N ILE A 51 10.28 9.05 2.17
CA ILE A 51 9.98 7.65 2.50
C ILE A 51 9.29 6.93 1.32
N SER A 52 8.50 7.65 0.53
CA SER A 52 7.70 7.05 -0.55
C SER A 52 8.55 6.40 -1.63
N VAL A 53 9.64 7.04 -2.03
CA VAL A 53 10.58 6.54 -3.06
C VAL A 53 11.23 5.20 -2.68
N PRO A 54 11.94 5.06 -1.54
CA PRO A 54 12.58 3.80 -1.17
C PRO A 54 11.56 2.67 -0.99
N VAL A 55 10.36 2.94 -0.49
CA VAL A 55 9.30 1.93 -0.37
C VAL A 55 8.88 1.40 -1.74
N MET A 56 8.67 2.28 -2.73
CA MET A 56 8.37 1.85 -4.10
C MET A 56 9.51 1.02 -4.70
N LEU A 57 10.76 1.42 -4.48
CA LEU A 57 11.94 0.66 -4.95
C LEU A 57 12.04 -0.72 -4.31
N ILE A 58 11.75 -0.85 -3.01
CA ILE A 58 11.72 -2.14 -2.32
C ILE A 58 10.62 -3.04 -2.89
N ILE A 59 9.42 -2.50 -3.12
CA ILE A 59 8.29 -3.25 -3.69
C ILE A 59 8.63 -3.75 -5.11
N LEU A 60 9.19 -2.88 -5.96
CA LEU A 60 9.60 -3.25 -7.32
C LEU A 60 10.77 -4.25 -7.31
N GLY A 61 11.76 -4.03 -6.44
CA GLY A 61 12.94 -4.89 -6.30
C GLY A 61 12.57 -6.30 -5.85
N THR A 62 11.71 -6.42 -4.84
CA THR A 62 11.23 -7.72 -4.33
C THR A 62 10.34 -8.44 -5.36
N LEU A 63 9.50 -7.72 -6.12
CA LEU A 63 8.76 -8.30 -7.24
C LEU A 63 9.69 -8.82 -8.35
N GLY A 64 10.72 -8.04 -8.71
CA GLY A 64 11.73 -8.44 -9.70
C GLY A 64 12.52 -9.66 -9.23
N ALA A 65 12.92 -9.67 -7.96
CA ALA A 65 13.59 -10.78 -7.30
C ALA A 65 12.75 -12.06 -7.34
N PHE A 66 11.49 -11.99 -6.93
CA PHE A 66 10.57 -13.13 -6.97
C PHE A 66 10.45 -13.72 -8.39
N ARG A 67 10.33 -12.85 -9.41
CA ARG A 67 10.22 -13.29 -10.82
C ARG A 67 11.50 -13.98 -11.31
N LYS A 68 12.67 -13.52 -10.86
CA LYS A 68 13.98 -14.06 -11.25
C LYS A 68 14.28 -15.40 -10.58
N TRP A 69 13.95 -15.55 -9.30
CA TRP A 69 14.28 -16.72 -8.48
C TRP A 69 13.06 -17.57 -8.10
N ALA A 70 12.02 -17.53 -8.93
CA ALA A 70 10.77 -18.25 -8.73
C ALA A 70 10.98 -19.76 -8.53
N GLY A 71 10.38 -20.32 -7.47
CA GLY A 71 10.43 -21.76 -7.17
C GLY A 71 11.61 -22.22 -6.30
N GLY A 72 12.44 -21.30 -5.80
CA GLY A 72 13.50 -21.61 -4.82
C GLY A 72 13.41 -20.73 -3.56
N ALA A 73 14.26 -21.00 -2.57
CA ALA A 73 14.28 -20.28 -1.29
C ALA A 73 14.45 -18.77 -1.44
N ALA A 74 15.29 -18.31 -2.38
CA ALA A 74 15.47 -16.88 -2.65
C ALA A 74 14.17 -16.21 -3.18
N GLY A 75 13.38 -16.93 -3.98
CA GLY A 75 12.06 -16.46 -4.42
C GLY A 75 11.09 -16.35 -3.25
N GLU A 76 11.10 -17.33 -2.35
CA GLU A 76 10.27 -17.32 -1.14
C GLU A 76 10.61 -16.15 -0.21
N ILE A 77 11.90 -15.88 0.02
CA ILE A 77 12.35 -14.71 0.77
C ILE A 77 11.86 -13.41 0.10
N ALA A 78 12.01 -13.30 -1.22
CA ALA A 78 11.56 -12.13 -1.97
C ALA A 78 10.03 -11.93 -1.86
N LEU A 79 9.25 -13.02 -1.85
CA LEU A 79 7.80 -12.98 -1.63
C LEU A 79 7.45 -12.41 -0.26
N TRP A 80 8.07 -12.89 0.82
CA TRP A 80 7.76 -12.40 2.16
C TRP A 80 8.22 -10.96 2.37
N LEU A 81 9.39 -10.58 1.85
CA LEU A 81 9.84 -9.19 1.88
C LEU A 81 8.87 -8.27 1.12
N PHE A 82 8.36 -8.72 -0.03
CA PHE A 82 7.31 -8.01 -0.75
C PHE A 82 6.05 -7.82 0.10
N ILE A 83 5.55 -8.89 0.72
CA ILE A 83 4.34 -8.85 1.56
C ILE A 83 4.53 -7.87 2.73
N ILE A 84 5.66 -7.95 3.42
CA ILE A 84 5.97 -7.07 4.55
C ILE A 84 6.04 -5.62 4.09
N ALA A 85 6.81 -5.32 3.04
CA ALA A 85 6.97 -3.95 2.54
C ALA A 85 5.64 -3.36 2.06
N ALA A 86 4.85 -4.12 1.29
CA ALA A 86 3.58 -3.68 0.75
C ALA A 86 2.47 -3.58 1.81
N THR A 87 2.56 -4.34 2.90
CA THR A 87 1.58 -4.31 4.00
C THR A 87 1.90 -3.22 5.02
N ALA A 88 3.16 -3.14 5.48
CA ALA A 88 3.52 -2.28 6.60
C ALA A 88 3.36 -0.79 6.26
N VAL A 89 3.88 -0.35 5.12
CA VAL A 89 3.86 1.08 4.77
C VAL A 89 2.62 1.46 3.95
N PRO A 90 2.41 0.94 2.72
CA PRO A 90 1.29 1.39 1.89
C PRO A 90 -0.08 1.01 2.48
N VAL A 91 -0.24 -0.21 3.00
CA VAL A 91 -1.54 -0.65 3.52
C VAL A 91 -1.77 -0.13 4.94
N ALA A 92 -0.97 -0.55 5.91
CA ALA A 92 -1.25 -0.26 7.32
C ALA A 92 -1.02 1.21 7.67
N TRP A 93 0.19 1.73 7.45
CA TRP A 93 0.50 3.10 7.83
C TRP A 93 -0.23 4.13 6.94
N ILE A 94 0.05 4.16 5.64
CA ILE A 94 -0.52 5.20 4.79
C ILE A 94 -2.01 4.95 4.53
N GLY A 95 -2.39 3.74 4.17
CA GLY A 95 -3.76 3.42 3.82
C GLY A 95 -4.74 3.55 4.97
N PHE A 96 -4.53 2.75 6.01
CA PHE A 96 -5.44 2.65 7.15
C PHE A 96 -5.26 3.78 8.15
N TYR A 97 -4.03 4.09 8.55
CA TYR A 97 -3.82 5.13 9.55
C TYR A 97 -3.95 6.55 8.97
N GLU A 98 -3.18 6.92 7.94
CA GLU A 98 -3.34 8.25 7.33
C GLU A 98 -4.70 8.38 6.62
N GLY A 99 -4.97 7.54 5.62
CA GLY A 99 -6.20 7.67 4.83
C GLY A 99 -7.49 7.33 5.58
N GLY A 100 -7.49 6.22 6.32
CA GLY A 100 -8.67 5.75 7.05
C GLY A 100 -8.94 6.55 8.32
N TYR A 101 -7.96 6.58 9.23
CA TYR A 101 -8.13 7.15 10.56
C TYR A 101 -7.98 8.68 10.58
N ASN A 102 -6.96 9.24 9.91
CA ASN A 102 -6.74 10.69 9.93
C ASN A 102 -7.66 11.44 8.97
N HIS A 103 -8.03 10.86 7.82
CA HIS A 103 -8.88 11.53 6.84
C HIS A 103 -10.33 11.05 6.81
N LEU A 104 -10.58 9.78 6.47
CA LEU A 104 -11.95 9.29 6.27
C LEU A 104 -12.81 9.41 7.53
N ARG A 105 -12.29 8.93 8.68
CA ARG A 105 -12.98 9.09 9.97
C ARG A 105 -13.21 10.57 10.31
N ARG A 106 -12.21 11.44 10.11
CA ARG A 106 -12.34 12.89 10.35
C ARG A 106 -13.45 13.49 9.49
N ASN A 107 -13.49 13.17 8.20
CA ASN A 107 -14.52 13.66 7.29
C ASN A 107 -15.92 13.20 7.71
N ILE A 108 -16.08 11.93 8.10
CA ILE A 108 -17.35 11.42 8.62
C ILE A 108 -17.81 12.23 9.83
N LEU A 109 -16.90 12.53 10.77
CA LEU A 109 -17.20 13.31 11.97
C LEU A 109 -17.54 14.77 11.65
N TYR A 110 -16.81 15.40 10.73
CA TYR A 110 -17.07 16.76 10.27
C TYR A 110 -18.46 16.86 9.65
N PHE A 111 -18.78 16.01 8.68
CA PHE A 111 -20.06 16.03 7.98
C PHE A 111 -21.24 15.53 8.84
N SER A 112 -20.99 14.83 9.94
CA SER A 112 -22.05 14.47 10.90
C SER A 112 -22.40 15.60 11.88
N GLY A 113 -21.71 16.74 11.82
CA GLY A 113 -21.91 17.86 12.75
C GLY A 113 -21.27 17.62 14.14
N SER A 114 -20.30 16.71 14.24
CA SER A 114 -19.56 16.51 15.50
C SER A 114 -18.81 17.79 15.89
N PRO A 115 -18.59 18.07 17.19
CA PRO A 115 -17.79 19.22 17.62
C PRO A 115 -16.36 19.17 17.07
N ALA A 116 -15.79 20.35 16.76
CA ALA A 116 -14.42 20.49 16.27
C ALA A 116 -13.35 19.90 17.20
N SER A 117 -13.62 19.82 18.51
CA SER A 117 -12.76 19.15 19.48
C SER A 117 -12.60 17.64 19.24
N ILE A 118 -13.49 17.01 18.47
CA ILE A 118 -13.47 15.57 18.17
C ILE A 118 -12.78 15.28 16.84
N TYR A 119 -13.04 16.11 15.81
CA TYR A 119 -12.51 15.89 14.46
C TYR A 119 -11.20 16.65 14.18
N GLY A 120 -10.88 17.68 14.97
CA GLY A 120 -9.64 18.46 14.84
C GLY A 120 -9.69 19.51 13.72
N GLU A 121 -8.52 19.89 13.21
CA GLU A 121 -8.41 20.81 12.07
C GLU A 121 -8.85 20.11 10.77
N PHE A 122 -9.55 20.86 9.92
CA PHE A 122 -10.05 20.38 8.63
C PHE A 122 -9.24 21.04 7.51
N GLY A 123 -8.62 20.22 6.66
CA GLY A 123 -7.87 20.73 5.50
C GLY A 123 -8.80 21.23 4.39
N ASP A 124 -8.21 21.80 3.34
CA ASP A 124 -8.97 22.08 2.13
C ASP A 124 -9.45 20.79 1.43
N ALA A 125 -10.36 20.96 0.48
CA ALA A 125 -11.00 19.83 -0.20
C ALA A 125 -10.01 18.93 -0.95
N PHE A 126 -8.94 19.46 -1.54
CA PHE A 126 -7.96 18.64 -2.26
C PHE A 126 -7.15 17.79 -1.29
N PHE A 127 -6.70 18.40 -0.18
CA PHE A 127 -5.97 17.68 0.86
C PHE A 127 -6.82 16.55 1.45
N GLU A 128 -8.09 16.81 1.77
CA GLU A 128 -8.98 15.80 2.36
C GLU A 128 -9.35 14.69 1.37
N VAL A 129 -9.66 15.01 0.11
CA VAL A 129 -10.00 14.00 -0.90
C VAL A 129 -8.82 13.07 -1.19
N THR A 130 -7.63 13.64 -1.38
CA THR A 130 -6.41 12.84 -1.60
C THR A 130 -6.07 12.00 -0.36
N GLY A 131 -6.27 12.56 0.83
CA GLY A 131 -6.16 11.85 2.11
C GLY A 131 -7.04 10.61 2.15
N VAL A 132 -8.35 10.77 1.95
CA VAL A 132 -9.32 9.65 1.93
C VAL A 132 -9.00 8.61 0.87
N LEU A 133 -8.54 9.02 -0.32
CA LEU A 133 -8.29 8.12 -1.44
C LEU A 133 -7.16 7.10 -1.17
N HIS A 134 -6.27 7.33 -0.20
CA HIS A 134 -5.30 6.32 0.24
C HIS A 134 -5.99 5.05 0.75
N PHE A 135 -7.12 5.19 1.47
CA PHE A 135 -7.81 4.06 2.09
C PHE A 135 -8.36 3.02 1.09
N PRO A 136 -9.18 3.38 0.07
CA PRO A 136 -9.66 2.41 -0.90
C PRO A 136 -8.53 1.80 -1.75
N LEU A 137 -7.47 2.55 -2.07
CA LEU A 137 -6.30 2.00 -2.76
C LEU A 137 -5.57 0.95 -1.89
N ALA A 138 -5.45 1.21 -0.60
CA ALA A 138 -4.89 0.27 0.36
C ALA A 138 -5.77 -0.98 0.57
N LEU A 139 -7.10 -0.85 0.53
CA LEU A 139 -8.01 -2.01 0.54
C LEU A 139 -7.78 -2.90 -0.68
N LEU A 140 -7.60 -2.32 -1.87
CA LEU A 140 -7.28 -3.08 -3.08
C LEU A 140 -5.92 -3.78 -2.98
N ALA A 141 -4.89 -3.08 -2.50
CA ALA A 141 -3.57 -3.68 -2.27
C ALA A 141 -3.66 -4.85 -1.26
N GLY A 142 -4.29 -4.61 -0.11
CA GLY A 142 -4.52 -5.61 0.94
C GLY A 142 -5.32 -6.82 0.43
N TYR A 143 -6.34 -6.61 -0.41
CA TYR A 143 -7.09 -7.69 -1.04
C TYR A 143 -6.22 -8.59 -1.92
N TYR A 144 -5.34 -8.01 -2.75
CA TYR A 144 -4.44 -8.79 -3.59
C TYR A 144 -3.36 -9.52 -2.77
N ILE A 145 -2.87 -8.92 -1.69
CA ILE A 145 -1.94 -9.56 -0.73
C ILE A 145 -2.63 -10.73 -0.02
N TYR A 146 -3.85 -10.54 0.48
CA TYR A 146 -4.64 -11.60 1.10
C TYR A 146 -4.84 -12.79 0.14
N ARG A 147 -5.21 -12.52 -1.11
CA ARG A 147 -5.37 -13.57 -2.12
C ARG A 147 -4.07 -14.30 -2.42
N LEU A 148 -2.96 -13.58 -2.49
CA LEU A 148 -1.63 -14.15 -2.70
C LEU A 148 -1.27 -15.15 -1.58
N ILE A 149 -1.46 -14.74 -0.32
CA ILE A 149 -1.19 -15.59 0.85
C ILE A 149 -2.12 -16.80 0.88
N ARG A 150 -3.43 -16.59 0.68
CA ARG A 150 -4.43 -17.65 0.67
C ARG A 150 -4.16 -18.69 -0.41
N ASP A 151 -3.85 -18.25 -1.64
CA ASP A 151 -3.63 -19.16 -2.77
C ASP A 151 -2.30 -19.94 -2.60
N LYS A 152 -1.29 -19.36 -1.93
CA LYS A 152 -0.06 -20.07 -1.52
C LYS A 152 -0.36 -21.20 -0.53
N TYR A 153 -1.07 -20.93 0.57
CA TYR A 153 -1.38 -21.96 1.57
C TYR A 153 -2.23 -23.10 1.00
N LYS A 154 -3.17 -22.79 0.10
CA LYS A 154 -3.96 -23.84 -0.60
C LYS A 154 -3.07 -24.77 -1.44
N ALA A 155 -2.06 -24.22 -2.11
CA ALA A 155 -1.15 -25.03 -2.92
C ALA A 155 -0.29 -25.95 -2.05
N GLU A 156 0.15 -25.49 -0.88
CA GLU A 156 0.93 -26.29 0.07
C GLU A 156 0.11 -27.45 0.65
N ALA A 157 -1.16 -27.20 1.01
CA ALA A 157 -2.06 -28.24 1.53
C ALA A 157 -2.48 -29.32 0.51
N THR A 158 -2.28 -29.09 -0.79
CA THR A 158 -2.60 -30.09 -1.83
C THR A 158 -1.44 -31.07 -2.07
N ILE A 159 -0.24 -30.75 -1.57
CA ILE A 159 0.99 -31.52 -1.79
C ILE A 159 1.34 -32.38 -0.55
N SER A 160 0.77 -32.07 0.62
CA SER A 160 0.85 -32.85 1.86
C SER A 160 -0.16 -33.98 1.90
#